data_AF-A0A1Q4L5D3-F1
#
_entry.id   AF-A0A1Q4L5D3-F1
#
_cell.length_a   1.000
_cell.length_b   1.000
_cell.length_c   1.000
_cell.angle_alpha   90.00
_cell.angle_beta   90.00
_cell.angle_gamma   90.00
#
_symmetry.space_group_name_H-M   'P 1'
#
loop_
_entity.id
_entity.type
_entity.pdbx_description
1 polymer ?
#
loop_
_entity_poly.entity_id
_entity_poly.type
_entity_poly.pdbx_seq_one_letter_code
_entity_poly.pdbx_strand_id
1 'polypeptide(L)' 'MTVKEMYMEAKNDRVMSLVIVIESLLQYGKIKFNDCSTVINPYLLNDYGKWNKLIVNEMIKRGCYK' A
#
# COMPACT_ATOMS: atom_id res chain seq x y z
N MET A 1 11.45 8.68 -7.04
CA MET A 1 11.11 8.07 -5.74
C MET A 1 10.94 6.58 -5.92
N THR A 2 11.60 5.78 -5.10
CA THR A 2 11.42 4.33 -4.99
C THR A 2 10.26 4.00 -4.05
N VAL A 3 9.72 2.78 -4.15
CA VAL A 3 8.75 2.26 -3.16
C VAL A 3 9.30 2.35 -1.74
N LYS A 4 10.61 2.13 -1.54
CA LYS A 4 11.25 2.25 -0.23
C LYS A 4 11.17 3.68 0.33
N GLU A 5 11.48 4.67 -0.49
CA GLU A 5 11.40 6.09 -0.10
C GLU A 5 9.95 6.46 0.25
N MET A 6 9.00 6.11 -0.61
CA MET A 6 7.57 6.34 -0.34
C MET A 6 7.09 5.65 0.95
N TYR A 7 7.54 4.42 1.21
CA TYR A 7 7.18 3.69 2.44
C TYR A 7 7.70 4.38 3.70
N MET A 8 8.95 4.86 3.66
CA MET A 8 9.55 5.56 4.80
C MET A 8 8.87 6.91 5.05
N GLU A 9 8.58 7.67 4.00
CA GLU A 9 7.80 8.90 4.09
C GLU A 9 6.40 8.65 4.66
N ALA A 10 5.68 7.66 4.15
CA ALA A 10 4.35 7.30 4.65
C ALA A 10 4.37 6.92 6.15
N LYS A 11 5.43 6.25 6.63
CA LYS A 11 5.60 5.93 8.06
C LYS A 11 5.90 7.17 8.89
N ASN A 12 6.76 8.06 8.39
CA ASN A 12 7.10 9.32 9.07
C ASN A 12 5.87 10.23 9.20
N ASP A 13 5.09 10.33 8.13
CA ASP A 13 3.86 11.14 8.04
C ASP A 13 2.64 10.44 8.69
N ARG A 14 2.81 9.21 9.18
CA ARG A 14 1.76 8.39 9.80
C ARG A 14 0.56 8.13 8.90
N VAL A 15 0.77 8.05 7.59
CA VAL A 15 -0.25 7.71 6.58
C VAL A 15 -0.46 6.19 6.57
N MET A 16 -1.12 5.66 7.60
CA MET A 16 -1.26 4.22 7.82
C MET A 16 -1.96 3.48 6.67
N SER A 17 -2.89 4.14 5.98
CA SER A 17 -3.54 3.55 4.80
C SER A 17 -2.53 3.20 3.70
N LEU A 18 -1.62 4.14 3.39
CA LEU A 18 -0.57 3.94 2.38
C LEU A 18 0.47 2.90 2.83
N VAL A 19 0.83 2.90 4.13
CA VAL A 19 1.70 1.87 4.73
C VAL A 19 1.10 0.47 4.52
N ILE A 20 -0.20 0.31 4.79
CA ILE A 20 -0.91 -0.98 4.64
C ILE A 20 -0.98 -1.42 3.18
N VAL A 21 -1.24 -0.50 2.25
CA VAL A 21 -1.20 -0.79 0.81
C VAL A 21 0.17 -1.34 0.42
N ILE A 22 1.23 -0.62 0.77
CA ILE A 22 2.60 -1.00 0.39
C ILE A 22 3.00 -2.34 1.01
N GLU A 23 2.75 -2.56 2.30
CA GLU A 23 3.06 -3.82 2.98
C GLU A 23 2.30 -5.00 2.38
N SER A 24 1.02 -4.81 2.06
CA SER A 24 0.22 -5.84 1.39
C SER A 24 0.83 -6.20 0.03
N LEU A 25 1.14 -5.20 -0.80
CA LEU A 25 1.70 -5.45 -2.13
C LEU A 25 3.07 -6.13 -2.08
N LEU A 26 3.92 -5.76 -1.11
CA LEU A 26 5.21 -6.42 -0.87
C LEU A 26 5.02 -7.86 -0.42
N GLN A 27 4.12 -8.12 0.55
CA GLN A 27 3.84 -9.46 1.07
C GLN A 27 3.40 -10.43 -0.03
N TYR A 28 2.59 -9.96 -0.98
CA TYR A 28 2.12 -10.77 -2.11
C TYR A 28 3.04 -10.73 -3.34
N GLY A 29 4.22 -10.11 -3.22
CA GLY A 29 5.22 -10.04 -4.28
C GLY A 29 4.78 -9.25 -5.52
N LYS A 30 3.87 -8.28 -5.37
CA LYS A 30 3.36 -7.44 -6.47
C LYS A 30 4.28 -6.28 -6.81
N ILE A 31 5.08 -5.85 -5.86
CA ILE A 31 6.07 -4.77 -5.99
C ILE A 31 7.34 -5.17 -5.23
N LYS A 32 8.43 -4.45 -5.49
CA LYS A 32 9.70 -4.52 -4.76
C LYS A 32 10.10 -3.13 -4.28
N PHE A 33 10.91 -3.07 -3.23
CA PHE A 33 11.38 -1.79 -2.68
C PHE A 33 12.13 -0.89 -3.66
N ASN A 34 12.84 -1.49 -4.62
CA ASN A 34 13.62 -0.76 -5.62
C ASN A 34 12.77 -0.33 -6.84
N ASP A 35 11.49 -0.73 -6.90
CA ASP A 35 10.62 -0.29 -7.98
C ASP A 35 10.33 1.21 -7.86
N CYS A 36 10.01 1.84 -9.00
CA CYS A 36 9.51 3.22 -9.00
C CYS A 36 8.18 3.29 -8.25
N SER A 37 7.96 4.29 -7.40
CA SER A 37 6.74 4.38 -6.59
C SER A 37 5.43 4.48 -7.42
N THR A 38 5.53 4.86 -8.70
CA THR A 38 4.40 4.91 -9.63
C THR A 38 3.70 3.55 -9.84
N VAL A 39 4.37 2.43 -9.54
CA VAL A 39 3.77 1.08 -9.57
C VAL A 39 2.66 0.90 -8.52
N ILE A 40 2.59 1.78 -7.52
CA ILE A 40 1.57 1.74 -6.47
C ILE A 40 0.27 2.42 -6.95
N ASN A 41 0.35 3.38 -7.87
CA ASN A 41 -0.81 4.17 -8.33
C ASN A 41 -2.03 3.34 -8.73
N PRO A 42 -1.90 2.24 -9.50
CA PRO A 42 -3.05 1.42 -9.88
C PRO A 42 -3.78 0.81 -8.68
N TYR A 43 -3.10 0.60 -7.54
CA TYR A 43 -3.68 0.04 -6.32
C TYR A 43 -4.30 1.09 -5.39
N LEU A 44 -4.02 2.38 -5.62
CA LEU A 44 -4.64 3.50 -4.92
C LEU A 44 -5.93 3.97 -5.61
N LEU A 45 -5.98 3.84 -6.93
CA LEU A 45 -7.18 4.07 -7.73
C LEU A 45 -8.09 2.85 -7.53
N ASN A 46 -9.29 3.05 -6.99
CA ASN A 46 -10.25 2.05 -6.50
C ASN A 46 -10.67 0.91 -7.47
N ASP A 47 -10.06 0.78 -8.65
CA ASP A 47 -10.48 -0.07 -9.76
C ASP A 47 -9.85 -1.48 -9.78
N TYR A 48 -8.81 -1.77 -8.99
CA TYR A 48 -8.22 -3.11 -8.93
C TYR A 48 -8.97 -4.02 -7.94
N GLY A 49 -10.22 -4.38 -8.30
CA GLY A 49 -11.24 -4.99 -7.43
C GLY A 49 -10.80 -6.12 -6.48
N LYS A 50 -9.90 -7.03 -6.88
CA LYS A 50 -9.41 -8.10 -5.98
C LYS A 50 -8.44 -7.58 -4.90
N TRP A 51 -7.56 -6.65 -5.26
CA TRP A 51 -6.57 -6.08 -4.35
C TRP A 51 -7.20 -5.06 -3.42
N ASN A 52 -8.20 -4.31 -3.91
CA ASN A 52 -8.98 -3.40 -3.10
C ASN A 52 -9.61 -4.14 -1.90
N LYS A 53 -10.29 -5.27 -2.15
CA LYS A 53 -10.88 -6.09 -1.05
C LYS A 53 -9.84 -6.61 -0.06
N LEU A 54 -8.67 -7.06 -0.52
CA LEU A 54 -7.60 -7.54 0.36
C LEU A 54 -7.02 -6.42 1.22
N ILE A 55 -6.73 -5.27 0.61
CA ILE A 55 -6.20 -4.09 1.28
C ILE A 55 -7.21 -3.54 2.30
N VAL A 56 -8.49 -3.42 1.92
CA VAL A 56 -9.57 -2.98 2.81
C VAL A 56 -9.71 -3.93 4.00
N ASN A 57 -9.68 -5.25 3.78
CA ASN A 57 -9.71 -6.22 4.88
C ASN A 57 -8.52 -6.04 5.83
N GLU A 58 -7.32 -5.77 5.31
CA GLU A 58 -6.14 -5.54 6.12
C GLU A 58 -6.22 -4.21 6.89
N MET A 59 -6.80 -3.17 6.28
CA MET A 59 -7.09 -1.90 6.95
C MET A 59 -8.12 -2.06 8.08
N ILE A 60 -9.19 -2.84 7.88
CA ILE A 60 -10.19 -3.15 8.90
C ILE A 60 -9.54 -3.90 10.06
N LYS A 61 -8.75 -4.95 9.79
CA LYS A 61 -8.03 -5.70 10.84
C LYS A 61 -7.12 -4.81 11.69
N ARG A 62 -6.53 -3.79 11.07
CA ARG A 62 -5.61 -2.83 11.73
C ARG A 62 -6.34 -1.60 12.28
N GLY A 63 -7.67 -1.56 12.24
CA GLY A 63 -8.49 -0.46 12.79
C GLY A 63 -8.36 0.86 12.02
N CYS A 64 -7.86 0.83 10.79
CA CYS A 64 -7.64 2.00 9.93
C CYS A 64 -8.84 2.31 9.02
N TYR A 65 -9.85 1.44 9.01
CA TYR A 65 -11.07 1.56 8.19
C TYR A 65 -12.25 1.02 8.99
N LYS A 66 -13.38 1.73 8.99
CA LYS A 66 -14.64 1.35 9.66
C LYS A 66 -15.68 0.94 8.64
#